data_AF-A0A969WZC8-F1
#
_entry.id   AF-A0A969WZC8-F1
#
_cell.length_a   1.000
_cell.length_b   1.000
_cell.length_c   1.000
_cell.angle_alpha   90.00
_cell.angle_beta   90.00
_cell.angle_gamma   90.00
#
_symmetry.space_group_name_H-M   'P 1'
#
loop_
_entity.id
_entity.type
_entity.pdbx_description
1 polymer ?
#
loop_
_entity_poly.entity_id
_entity_poly.type
_entity_poly.pdbx_seq_one_letter_code
_entity_poly.pdbx_strand_id
1 'polypeptide(L)'
;IEYLIVKGNAPSGSKVRFKVEYSNNFTGILKLSGIAAQEEVVADAKGQFSSSHIKLSKHLSSPGLIFTITAVAIDQSGRESRPSVVKAYGRAF
;
A
#
# COMPACT_ATOMS: atom_id res chain seq x y z
N ILE A 1 17.63 4.17 -0.43
CA ILE A 1 16.28 4.40 -0.99
C ILE A 1 15.47 3.19 -0.60
N GLU A 2 14.35 3.38 0.08
CA GLU A 2 13.51 2.28 0.53
C GLU A 2 12.40 2.03 -0.51
N TYR A 3 12.13 0.75 -0.76
CA TYR A 3 11.11 0.31 -1.70
C TYR A 3 10.12 -0.60 -0.97
N LEU A 4 8.84 -0.41 -1.28
CA LEU A 4 7.77 -1.31 -0.89
C LEU A 4 7.31 -2.09 -2.13
N ILE A 5 7.13 -3.40 -1.96
CA ILE A 5 6.50 -4.26 -2.97
C ILE A 5 5.28 -4.89 -2.32
N VAL A 6 4.11 -4.69 -2.90
CA VAL A 6 2.85 -5.29 -2.46
C VAL A 6 2.56 -6.48 -3.36
N LYS A 7 2.37 -7.66 -2.76
CA LYS A 7 2.03 -8.90 -3.47
C LYS A 7 0.81 -9.54 -2.84
N GLY A 8 0.06 -10.28 -3.64
CA GLY A 8 -1.10 -11.00 -3.14
C GLY A 8 -1.83 -11.77 -4.23
N ASN A 9 -3.03 -12.23 -3.87
CA ASN A 9 -3.96 -12.89 -4.77
C ASN A 9 -5.26 -12.09 -4.89
N ALA A 10 -5.81 -12.04 -6.10
CA ALA A 10 -7.10 -11.45 -6.42
C ALA A 10 -7.77 -12.27 -7.54
N PRO A 11 -9.07 -12.09 -7.82
CA PRO A 11 -9.71 -12.75 -8.96
C PRO A 11 -8.94 -12.53 -10.26
N SER A 12 -8.80 -13.57 -11.08
CA SER A 12 -8.05 -13.51 -12.34
C SER A 12 -8.54 -12.38 -13.24
N GLY A 13 -7.62 -11.57 -13.77
CA GLY A 13 -7.92 -10.42 -14.61
C GLY A 13 -8.59 -9.23 -13.90
N SER A 14 -8.75 -9.26 -12.58
CA SER A 14 -9.21 -8.09 -11.81
C SER A 14 -8.12 -7.03 -11.70
N LYS A 15 -8.54 -5.76 -11.59
CA LYS A 15 -7.64 -4.67 -11.22
C LYS A 15 -7.56 -4.60 -9.70
N VAL A 16 -6.36 -4.56 -9.16
CA VAL A 16 -6.11 -4.34 -7.74
C VAL A 16 -5.61 -2.91 -7.58
N ARG A 17 -6.45 -2.07 -6.98
CA ARG A 17 -6.07 -0.72 -6.56
C ARG A 17 -5.52 -0.78 -5.15
N PHE A 18 -4.30 -0.30 -4.95
CA PHE A 18 -3.74 -0.16 -3.63
C PHE A 18 -3.32 1.26 -3.33
N LYS A 19 -3.49 1.64 -2.07
CA LYS A 19 -3.17 2.94 -1.51
C LYS A 19 -2.28 2.72 -0.29
N VAL A 20 -1.12 3.35 -0.29
CA VAL A 20 -0.16 3.31 0.81
C VAL A 20 -0.22 4.66 1.50
N GLU A 21 -0.72 4.67 2.72
CA GLU A 21 -0.79 5.84 3.58
C GLU A 21 0.25 5.72 4.68
N TYR A 22 0.76 6.85 5.15
CA TYR A 22 1.65 6.89 6.30
C TYR A 22 1.06 7.80 7.38
N SER A 23 1.33 7.47 8.64
CA SER A 23 1.01 8.30 9.79
C SER A 23 2.04 8.09 10.89
N ASN A 24 2.39 9.15 11.63
CA ASN A 24 3.15 9.02 12.87
C ASN A 24 2.20 9.04 14.09
N ASN A 25 2.56 8.28 15.14
CA ASN A 25 1.78 8.21 16.39
C ASN A 25 2.34 9.13 17.50
N PHE A 26 3.15 10.14 17.17
CA PHE A 26 3.71 11.04 18.18
C PHE A 26 2.66 12.03 18.68
N THR A 27 2.39 11.98 19.97
CA THR A 27 1.61 12.99 20.68
C THR A 27 2.52 14.18 21.03
N GLY A 28 2.40 15.31 20.31
CA GLY A 28 3.06 16.58 20.66
C GLY A 28 4.01 17.16 19.60
N ILE A 29 4.41 16.37 18.59
CA ILE A 29 5.20 16.84 17.43
C ILE A 29 4.28 16.85 16.20
N LEU A 30 4.57 17.73 15.22
CA LEU A 30 3.84 17.87 13.96
C LEU A 30 3.33 16.50 13.44
N LYS A 31 2.01 16.36 13.34
CA LYS A 31 1.37 15.15 12.85
C LYS A 31 1.74 14.97 11.38
N LEU A 32 2.53 13.95 11.08
CA LEU A 32 2.90 13.57 9.73
C LEU A 32 1.90 12.53 9.27
N SER A 33 1.08 12.88 8.29
CA SER A 33 0.22 11.93 7.60
C SER A 33 0.10 12.27 6.13
N GLY A 34 0.03 11.27 5.26
CA GLY A 34 -0.15 11.49 3.84
C GLY A 34 -0.24 10.20 3.04
N ILE A 35 -0.33 10.34 1.74
CA ILE A 35 -0.31 9.23 0.78
C ILE A 35 1.14 9.09 0.30
N ALA A 36 1.74 7.92 0.55
CA ALA A 36 3.05 7.58 0.03
C ALA A 36 2.97 7.14 -1.43
N ALA A 37 1.92 6.39 -1.79
CA ALA A 37 1.70 5.91 -3.15
C ALA A 37 0.26 5.46 -3.37
N GLN A 38 -0.15 5.50 -4.63
CA GLN A 38 -1.38 4.88 -5.11
C GLN A 38 -1.12 4.31 -6.51
N GLU A 39 -1.45 3.05 -6.71
CA GLU A 39 -1.19 2.35 -7.97
C GLU A 39 -2.26 1.28 -8.20
N GLU A 40 -2.47 0.95 -9.48
CA GLU A 40 -3.35 -0.12 -9.92
C GLU A 40 -2.51 -1.16 -10.65
N VAL A 41 -2.72 -2.44 -10.34
CA VAL A 41 -2.12 -3.56 -11.05
C VAL A 41 -3.18 -4.55 -11.49
N VAL A 42 -2.92 -5.31 -12.53
CA VAL A 42 -3.82 -6.37 -12.98
C VAL A 42 -3.35 -7.70 -12.40
N ALA A 43 -4.26 -8.46 -11.81
CA ALA A 43 -3.98 -9.84 -11.41
C ALA A 43 -3.84 -10.72 -12.65
N ASP A 44 -2.80 -11.55 -12.68
CA ASP A 44 -2.50 -12.42 -13.80
C ASP A 44 -3.54 -13.55 -13.97
N ALA A 45 -3.34 -14.40 -14.97
CA ALA A 45 -4.23 -15.53 -15.25
C ALA A 45 -4.39 -16.49 -14.05
N LYS A 46 -3.40 -16.55 -13.15
CA LYS A 46 -3.39 -17.36 -11.92
C LYS A 46 -3.97 -16.61 -10.71
N GLY A 47 -4.44 -15.37 -10.91
CA GLY A 47 -4.94 -14.51 -9.85
C GLY A 47 -3.83 -13.88 -8.99
N GLN A 48 -2.57 -13.93 -9.42
CA GLN A 48 -1.44 -13.37 -8.67
C GLN A 48 -1.17 -11.94 -9.12
N PHE A 49 -0.77 -11.07 -8.20
CA PHE A 49 -0.33 -9.72 -8.53
C PHE A 49 0.92 -9.32 -7.75
N SER A 50 1.68 -8.40 -8.33
CA SER A 50 2.80 -7.71 -7.69
C SER A 50 2.80 -6.26 -8.14
N SER A 51 2.91 -5.32 -7.19
CA SER A 51 3.17 -3.92 -7.51
C SER A 51 4.53 -3.75 -8.18
N SER A 52 4.69 -2.61 -8.85
CA SER A 52 6.03 -2.10 -9.14
C SER A 52 6.77 -1.71 -7.85
N HIS A 53 8.04 -1.34 -7.96
CA HIS A 53 8.81 -0.82 -6.82
C HIS A 53 8.23 0.53 -6.40
N ILE A 54 7.45 0.53 -5.31
CA ILE A 54 6.90 1.75 -4.74
C ILE A 54 8.03 2.44 -4.00
N LYS A 55 8.56 3.52 -4.58
CA LYS A 55 9.60 4.33 -3.96
C LYS A 55 9.00 5.13 -2.81
N LEU A 56 9.36 4.77 -1.59
CA LEU A 56 9.02 5.57 -0.41
C LEU A 56 9.89 6.83 -0.43
N SER A 57 9.28 8.00 -0.31
CA SER A 57 9.99 9.27 -0.22
C SER A 57 10.94 9.28 0.99
N LYS A 58 12.13 9.89 0.85
CA LYS A 58 13.22 9.87 1.85
C LYS A 58 12.83 10.39 3.25
N HIS A 59 11.71 11.08 3.38
CA HIS A 59 11.21 11.58 4.67
C HIS A 59 10.47 10.52 5.50
N LEU A 60 10.33 9.30 4.97
CA LEU A 60 9.57 8.22 5.58
C LEU A 60 10.41 7.30 6.51
N SER A 61 11.68 7.67 6.76
CA SER A 61 12.58 6.99 7.69
C SER A 61 12.51 7.54 9.12
N SER A 62 11.51 8.36 9.45
CA SER A 62 11.30 8.80 10.83
C SER A 62 10.85 7.62 11.70
N PRO A 63 11.46 7.42 12.89
CA PRO A 63 10.97 6.44 13.88
C PRO A 63 9.48 6.65 14.12
N GLY A 64 8.73 5.56 14.33
CA GLY A 64 7.30 5.63 14.70
C GLY A 64 6.33 5.95 13.54
N LEU A 65 6.80 5.90 12.29
CA LEU A 65 5.91 5.90 11.13
C LEU A 65 5.24 4.53 10.94
N ILE A 66 3.93 4.58 10.75
CA ILE A 66 3.08 3.45 10.43
C ILE A 66 2.61 3.62 9.00
N PHE A 67 2.92 2.63 8.16
CA PHE A 67 2.39 2.52 6.82
C PHE A 67 1.13 1.67 6.84
N THR A 68 0.03 2.21 6.33
CA THR A 68 -1.22 1.50 6.13
C THR A 68 -1.40 1.26 4.64
N ILE A 69 -1.31 -0.01 4.24
CA ILE A 69 -1.53 -0.46 2.87
C ILE A 69 -2.97 -0.94 2.78
N THR A 70 -3.77 -0.27 1.96
CA THR A 70 -5.15 -0.69 1.66
C THR A 70 -5.20 -1.20 0.23
N ALA A 71 -5.70 -2.41 0.03
CA ALA A 71 -5.89 -3.01 -1.30
C ALA A 71 -7.36 -3.35 -1.54
N VAL A 72 -7.85 -3.02 -2.73
CA VAL A 72 -9.22 -3.30 -3.20
C VAL A 72 -9.12 -3.94 -4.58
N ALA A 73 -9.76 -5.10 -4.75
CA ALA A 73 -9.90 -5.72 -6.05
C ALA A 73 -11.17 -5.17 -6.73
N ILE A 74 -11.06 -4.88 -8.03
CA ILE A 74 -12.10 -4.35 -8.89
C ILE A 74 -12.28 -5.37 -10.01
N ASP A 75 -13.42 -6.04 -10.03
CA ASP A 75 -13.71 -7.05 -11.05
C ASP A 75 -14.06 -6.41 -12.41
N GLN A 76 -14.29 -7.25 -13.42
CA GLN A 76 -14.61 -6.79 -14.78
C GLN A 76 -15.95 -6.04 -14.88
N SER A 77 -16.84 -6.20 -13.89
CA SER A 77 -18.10 -5.46 -13.79
C SER A 77 -17.95 -4.11 -13.09
N GLY A 78 -16.74 -3.78 -12.61
CA GLY A 78 -16.47 -2.59 -11.83
C GLY A 78 -16.84 -2.72 -10.35
N ARG A 79 -17.17 -3.93 -9.87
CA ARG A 79 -17.53 -4.15 -8.48
C ARG A 79 -16.26 -4.25 -7.63
N GLU A 80 -16.24 -3.48 -6.55
CA GLU A 80 -15.15 -3.47 -5.59
C GLU A 80 -15.30 -4.58 -4.53
N SER A 81 -14.18 -5.18 -4.14
CA SER A 81 -14.10 -6.10 -3.01
C SER A 81 -14.17 -5.33 -1.69
N ARG A 82 -14.31 -6.08 -0.58
CA ARG A 82 -13.95 -5.52 0.73
C ARG A 82 -12.47 -5.14 0.73
N PRO A 83 -12.09 -4.01 1.36
CA PRO A 83 -10.70 -3.61 1.44
C PRO A 83 -9.93 -4.57 2.35
N SER A 84 -8.73 -4.94 1.90
CA SER A 84 -7.73 -5.62 2.73
C SER A 84 -6.74 -4.59 3.23
N VAL A 85 -6.49 -4.58 4.55
CA VAL A 85 -5.64 -3.58 5.20
C VAL A 85 -4.47 -4.27 5.87
N VAL A 86 -3.25 -3.84 5.53
CA VAL A 86 -2.00 -4.30 6.14
C VAL A 86 -1.29 -3.12 6.74
N LYS A 87 -0.80 -3.25 7.98
CA LYS A 87 0.04 -2.24 8.61
C LYS A 87 1.49 -2.71 8.64
N ALA A 88 2.39 -1.86 8.17
CA ALA A 88 3.83 -2.04 8.27
C ALA A 88 4.43 -0.91 9.12
N TYR A 89 5.45 -1.22 9.90
CA TYR A 89 6.10 -0.26 10.80
C TYR A 89 7.48 0.06 10.24
N GLY A 90 7.77 1.34 10.08
CA GLY A 90 9.13 1.79 9.76
C GLY A 90 10.06 1.37 10.89
N ARG A 91 11.14 0.64 10.56
CA ARG A 91 12.21 0.34 11.52
C ARG A 91 13.27 1.43 11.39
N ALA A 92 13.66 2.02 12.51
CA ALA A 92 14.84 2.86 12.55
C ALA A 92 16.08 1.96 12.37
N PHE A 93 16.94 2.29 11.41
CA PHE A 93 18.28 1.73 11.27
C PHE A 93 19.30 2.76 11.77
#